data_AF-A0A9D1JXA2-F1
#
_entry.id   AF-A0A9D1JXA2-F1
#
_cell.length_a   1.000
_cell.length_b   1.000
_cell.length_c   1.000
_cell.angle_alpha   90.00
_cell.angle_beta   90.00
_cell.angle_gamma   90.00
#
_symmetry.space_group_name_H-M   'P 1'
#
loop_
_entity.id
_entity.type
_entity.pdbx_description
1 polymer ?
#
loop_
_entity_poly.entity_id
_entity_poly.type
_entity_poly.pdbx_seq_one_letter_code
_entity_poly.pdbx_strand_id
1 'polypeptide(L)'
;MSDNHRQKFRREILRQSFGAQQTAGQLLKRARMIMGVGIEFMARQFGVSPRIWQHYENDRAVIPDVLLLKIFTFGLDFWIERQIIPTPNQEQ
;
A
#
# COMPACT_ATOMS: atom_id res chain seq x y z
N MET A 1 -3.57 12.33 -33.69
CA MET A 1 -4.45 12.50 -32.51
C MET A 1 -3.79 13.48 -31.56
N SER A 2 -4.46 14.56 -31.17
CA SER A 2 -3.90 15.57 -30.25
C SER A 2 -3.67 14.96 -28.86
N ASP A 3 -2.57 15.31 -28.20
CA ASP A 3 -2.18 14.82 -26.86
C ASP A 3 -3.29 14.93 -25.81
N ASN A 4 -4.19 15.88 -26.01
CA ASN A 4 -5.34 16.11 -25.16
C ASN A 4 -6.35 14.94 -25.18
N HIS A 5 -6.53 14.29 -26.33
CA HIS A 5 -7.38 13.09 -26.45
C HIS A 5 -6.74 11.88 -25.75
N ARG A 6 -5.41 11.75 -25.82
CA ARG A 6 -4.66 10.68 -25.17
C ARG A 6 -4.71 10.79 -23.65
N GLN A 7 -4.58 12.00 -23.12
CA GLN A 7 -4.72 12.25 -21.67
C GLN A 7 -6.15 11.98 -21.18
N LYS A 8 -7.17 12.42 -21.93
CA LYS A 8 -8.57 12.22 -21.57
C LYS A 8 -8.96 10.73 -21.57
N PHE A 9 -8.48 9.98 -22.56
CA PHE A 9 -8.67 8.54 -22.64
C PHE A 9 -7.98 7.77 -21.50
N ARG A 10 -6.74 8.16 -21.13
CA ARG A 10 -6.05 7.59 -19.96
C ARG A 10 -6.81 7.86 -18.66
N ARG A 11 -7.33 9.07 -18.47
CA ARG A 11 -8.17 9.39 -17.30
C ARG A 11 -9.45 8.57 -17.27
N GLU A 12 -10.08 8.35 -18.43
CA GLU A 12 -11.32 7.58 -18.51
C GLU A 12 -11.07 6.08 -18.22
N ILE A 13 -9.98 5.49 -18.74
CA ILE A 13 -9.57 4.13 -18.40
C ILE A 13 -9.27 4.01 -16.90
N LEU A 14 -8.49 4.94 -16.34
CA LEU A 14 -8.23 4.98 -14.89
C LEU A 14 -9.50 5.21 -14.06
N ARG A 15 -10.53 5.85 -14.61
CA ARG A 15 -11.82 6.01 -13.92
C ARG A 15 -12.64 4.73 -13.95
N GLN A 16 -12.62 4.01 -15.07
CA GLN A 16 -13.42 2.80 -15.28
C GLN A 16 -12.83 1.58 -14.57
N SER A 17 -11.50 1.44 -14.52
CA SER A 17 -10.84 0.34 -13.78
C SER A 17 -11.02 0.42 -12.26
N PHE A 18 -11.44 1.58 -11.74
CA PHE A 18 -11.65 1.86 -10.31
C PHE A 18 -13.11 2.22 -10.00
N GLY A 19 -14.07 1.68 -10.76
CA GLY A 19 -15.47 2.12 -10.87
C GLY A 19 -16.37 2.16 -9.62
N ALA A 20 -15.85 1.86 -8.43
CA ALA A 20 -16.34 2.44 -7.18
C ALA A 20 -15.11 3.04 -6.51
N GLN A 21 -14.95 4.37 -6.53
CA GLN A 21 -13.71 5.07 -6.17
C GLN A 21 -13.28 4.75 -4.73
N GLN A 22 -12.58 3.62 -4.55
CA GLN A 22 -11.85 3.35 -3.33
C GLN A 22 -10.67 4.31 -3.32
N THR A 23 -10.58 5.10 -2.26
CA THR A 23 -9.43 5.97 -2.02
C THR A 23 -8.17 5.11 -1.86
N ALA A 24 -7.00 5.73 -2.00
CA ALA A 24 -5.74 5.03 -1.74
C ALA A 24 -5.69 4.46 -0.31
N GLY A 25 -6.26 5.18 0.68
CA GLY A 25 -6.37 4.71 2.06
C GLY A 25 -7.26 3.48 2.20
N GLN A 26 -8.43 3.48 1.56
CA GLN A 26 -9.34 2.32 1.57
C GLN A 26 -8.74 1.10 0.88
N LEU A 27 -8.03 1.30 -0.23
CA LEU A 27 -7.32 0.23 -0.92
C LEU A 27 -6.20 -0.34 -0.05
N LEU A 28 -5.41 0.51 0.61
CA LEU A 28 -4.37 0.12 1.54
C LEU A 28 -4.93 -0.71 2.71
N LYS A 29 -6.02 -0.24 3.31
CA LYS A 29 -6.72 -0.94 4.39
C LYS A 29 -7.21 -2.31 3.95
N ARG A 30 -7.85 -2.38 2.79
CA ARG A 30 -8.37 -3.62 2.22
C ARG A 30 -7.25 -4.62 1.97
N ALA A 31 -6.16 -4.17 1.35
CA ALA A 31 -5.00 -5.02 1.09
C ALA A 31 -4.43 -5.58 2.39
N ARG A 32 -4.19 -4.74 3.41
CA ARG A 32 -3.73 -5.18 4.74
C ARG A 32 -4.64 -6.26 5.34
N MET A 33 -5.97 -6.06 5.28
CA MET A 33 -6.93 -7.04 5.81
C MET A 33 -6.92 -8.36 5.03
N ILE A 34 -6.81 -8.32 3.70
CA ILE A 34 -6.72 -9.54 2.86
C ILE A 34 -5.49 -10.37 3.24
N MET A 35 -4.37 -9.71 3.55
CA MET A 35 -3.15 -10.38 4.00
C MET A 35 -3.17 -10.78 5.49
N GLY A 36 -4.23 -10.45 6.24
CA GLY A 36 -4.35 -10.80 7.66
C GLY A 36 -3.37 -10.05 8.58
N VAL A 37 -2.89 -8.87 8.19
CA VAL A 37 -1.82 -8.17 8.90
C VAL A 37 -2.36 -7.09 9.86
N GLY A 38 -1.78 -7.00 11.06
CA GLY A 38 -2.10 -5.95 12.04
C GLY A 38 -1.62 -4.55 11.65
N ILE A 39 -2.25 -3.52 12.21
CA ILE A 39 -1.85 -2.11 11.98
C ILE A 39 -0.45 -1.88 12.55
N GLU A 40 -0.17 -2.44 13.71
CA GLU A 40 1.07 -2.32 14.47
C GLU A 40 2.24 -2.86 13.68
N PHE A 41 2.02 -3.97 12.96
CA PHE A 41 3.00 -4.56 12.07
C PHE A 41 3.35 -3.59 10.94
N MET A 42 2.34 -3.11 10.21
CA MET A 42 2.57 -2.23 9.07
C MET A 42 3.21 -0.91 9.49
N ALA A 43 2.74 -0.32 10.58
CA ALA A 43 3.31 0.88 11.16
C ALA A 43 4.81 0.71 11.46
N ARG A 44 5.19 -0.42 12.06
CA ARG A 44 6.60 -0.74 12.34
C ARG A 44 7.44 -0.88 11.07
N GLN A 45 6.95 -1.59 10.05
CA GLN A 45 7.69 -1.81 8.79
C GLN A 45 7.94 -0.50 8.02
N PHE A 46 7.02 0.44 8.12
CA PHE A 46 7.11 1.73 7.44
C PHE A 46 7.64 2.87 8.33
N GLY A 47 8.04 2.57 9.57
CA GLY A 47 8.65 3.53 10.49
C GLY A 47 7.70 4.66 10.92
N VAL A 48 6.40 4.37 11.02
CA VAL A 48 5.38 5.32 11.48
C VAL A 48 4.68 4.80 12.73
N SER A 49 3.95 5.67 13.44
CA SER A 49 3.14 5.22 14.57
C SER A 49 1.85 4.51 14.08
N PRO A 50 1.28 3.57 14.87
CA PRO A 50 0.02 2.91 14.53
C PRO A 50 -1.13 3.89 14.26
N ARG A 51 -1.16 5.00 14.99
CA ARG A 51 -2.15 6.08 14.80
C ARG A 51 -2.03 6.77 13.44
N ILE A 52 -0.79 7.03 12.99
CA ILE A 52 -0.55 7.62 11.68
C ILE A 52 -0.92 6.63 10.57
N TRP A 53 -0.60 5.35 10.74
CA TRP A 53 -1.05 4.30 9.81
C TRP A 53 -2.58 4.23 9.69
N GLN A 54 -3.30 4.30 10.82
CA GLN A 54 -4.76 4.41 10.81
C GLN A 54 -5.25 5.67 10.09
N HIS A 55 -4.55 6.79 10.19
CA HIS A 55 -4.94 8.00 9.48
C HIS A 55 -4.76 7.85 7.96
N TYR A 56 -3.73 7.15 7.50
CA TYR A 56 -3.59 6.77 6.09
C TYR A 56 -4.75 5.90 5.61
N GLU A 57 -5.08 4.83 6.34
CA GLU A 57 -6.13 3.88 5.96
C GLU A 57 -7.56 4.44 5.94
N ASN A 58 -7.80 5.51 6.69
CA ASN A 58 -9.12 6.14 6.80
C ASN A 58 -9.15 7.53 6.13
N ASP A 59 -8.18 7.83 5.26
CA ASP A 59 -8.07 9.08 4.50
C ASP A 59 -8.06 10.36 5.37
N ARG A 60 -7.58 10.24 6.61
CA ARG A 60 -7.40 11.36 7.55
C ARG A 60 -6.02 12.00 7.48
N ALA A 61 -5.09 11.35 6.79
CA ALA A 61 -3.77 11.89 6.50
C ALA A 61 -3.34 11.47 5.08
N VAL A 62 -2.58 12.35 4.42
CA VAL A 62 -2.00 12.07 3.11
C VAL A 62 -0.90 11.02 3.26
N ILE A 63 -0.94 9.97 2.43
CA ILE A 63 0.10 8.96 2.36
C ILE A 63 1.32 9.59 1.67
N PRO A 64 2.51 9.61 2.29
CA PRO A 64 3.70 10.16 1.65
C PRO A 64 4.04 9.43 0.34
N ASP A 65 4.46 10.15 -0.69
CA ASP A 65 4.80 9.57 -2.00
C ASP A 65 5.86 8.47 -1.90
N VAL A 66 6.85 8.64 -1.02
CA VAL A 66 7.89 7.63 -0.75
C VAL A 66 7.30 6.31 -0.24
N LEU A 67 6.22 6.39 0.57
CA LEU A 67 5.52 5.22 1.09
C LEU A 67 4.76 4.53 -0.05
N LEU A 68 4.03 5.31 -0.86
CA LEU A 68 3.33 4.80 -2.04
C LEU A 68 4.30 4.12 -3.03
N LEU A 69 5.44 4.74 -3.30
CA LEU A 69 6.49 4.17 -4.14
C LEU A 69 6.99 2.83 -3.59
N LYS A 70 7.29 2.75 -2.28
CA LYS A 70 7.69 1.48 -1.66
C LYS A 70 6.63 0.40 -1.84
N ILE A 71 5.36 0.70 -1.54
CA ILE A 71 4.25 -0.25 -1.70
C ILE A 71 4.12 -0.70 -3.14
N PHE A 72 4.21 0.21 -4.11
CA PHE A 72 4.08 -0.11 -5.52
C PHE A 72 5.25 -0.92 -6.06
N THR A 73 6.48 -0.63 -5.61
CA THR A 73 7.68 -1.33 -6.08
C THR A 73 7.80 -2.75 -5.51
N PHE A 74 7.47 -2.94 -4.23
CA PHE A 74 7.74 -4.22 -3.55
C PHE A 74 6.48 -5.06 -3.30
N GLY A 75 5.28 -4.46 -3.33
CA GLY A 75 4.08 -5.13 -2.82
C GLY A 75 4.09 -5.21 -1.29
N LEU A 76 2.91 -5.23 -0.67
CA LEU A 76 2.82 -5.24 0.81
C LEU A 76 3.26 -6.57 1.44
N ASP A 77 3.18 -7.65 0.67
CA ASP A 77 3.58 -9.02 0.98
C ASP A 77 5.09 -9.17 1.21
N PHE A 78 5.92 -8.36 0.54
CA PHE A 78 7.37 -8.35 0.72
C PHE A 78 7.80 -8.25 2.19
N TRP A 79 7.11 -7.43 2.98
CA TRP A 79 7.44 -7.24 4.40
C TRP A 79 6.96 -8.40 5.29
N ILE A 80 6.00 -9.20 4.83
CA ILE A 80 5.51 -10.39 5.52
C ILE A 80 6.53 -11.52 5.36
N GLU A 81 6.97 -11.77 4.13
CA GLU A 81 7.90 -12.85 3.81
C GLU A 81 9.28 -12.67 4.47
N ARG A 82 9.73 -11.41 4.60
CA ARG A 82 11.01 -11.09 5.26
C ARG A 82 11.06 -11.41 6.76
N GLN A 83 9.93 -11.67 7.42
CA GLN A 83 9.95 -12.15 8.80
C GLN A 83 10.07 -13.67 8.93
N ILE A 84 9.87 -14.41 7.83
CA ILE A 84 9.89 -15.89 7.83
C ILE A 84 11.31 -16.42 7.61
N ILE A 85 12.34 -15.57 7.45
CA ILE A 85 13.73 -16.06 7.38
C ILE A 85 14.08 -16.71 8.72
N PRO A 86 14.25 -18.04 8.78
CA PRO A 86 14.59 -18.72 10.00
C PRO A 86 16.02 -18.35 10.39
N THR A 87 16.23 -18.19 11.69
CA THR A 87 17.55 -18.17 12.32
C THR A 87 18.44 -19.23 11.67
N PRO A 88 19.67 -18.89 11.24
CA PRO A 88 20.59 -19.94 10.81
C PRO A 88 20.71 -20.92 11.96
N ASN A 89 20.50 -22.21 11.66
CA ASN A 89 20.77 -23.31 12.58
C ASN A 89 22.07 -23.00 13.31
N GLN A 90 22.01 -22.95 14.64
CA GLN A 90 23.20 -22.99 15.47
C GLN A 90 23.80 -24.40 15.28
N GLU A 91 24.57 -24.56 14.20
CA GLU A 91 25.54 -25.65 14.11
C GLU A 91 26.72 -25.25 14.99
N GLN A 92 26.71 -25.77 16.23
CA GLN A 92 27.82 -26.49 16.89
C GLN A 92 27.50 -26.75 18.35
#